data_AF-B7Z4W2-F1
#
_entry.id   AF-B7Z4W2-F1
#
_cell.length_a   1.000
_cell.length_b   1.000
_cell.length_c   1.000
_cell.angle_alpha   90.00
_cell.angle_beta   90.00
_cell.angle_gamma   90.00
#
_symmetry.space_group_name_H-M   'P 1'
#
loop_
_entity.id
_entity.type
_entity.pdbx_description
1 polymer ?
#
loop_
_entity_poly.entity_id
_entity_poly.type
_entity_poly.pdbx_seq_one_letter_code
_entity_poly.pdbx_strand_id
1 'polypeptide(L)'
;MSFIPVAEDSDFPIHNLPYGVFSTRGDPRPRIGVAIGDQILDLSIIKHLFTGPVLSKHQDVFNQPTLNSFMGLGQAAWKEARVFLQNLLSVSQARLRDDTELRKCAFISQASATMHLPATIGECSLFTKIRTEQLRGPRGLARRLHRLLFLSAACYQRRNHVQGQGECVDAKLV
;
A
#
# COMPACT_ATOMS: atom_id res chain seq x y z
N MET A 1 3.97 -9.46 -17.18
CA MET A 1 4.53 -10.42 -16.20
C MET A 1 5.66 -9.75 -15.44
N SER A 2 5.78 -10.02 -14.14
CA SER A 2 6.90 -9.53 -13.32
C SER A 2 8.06 -10.54 -13.30
N PHE A 3 9.29 -10.07 -13.11
CA PHE A 3 10.42 -10.97 -12.80
C PHE A 3 10.42 -11.45 -11.33
N ILE A 4 9.64 -10.80 -10.46
CA ILE A 4 9.37 -11.28 -9.12
C ILE A 4 8.29 -12.37 -9.22
N PRO A 5 8.49 -13.56 -8.60
CA PRO A 5 7.46 -14.59 -8.53
C PRO A 5 6.22 -14.05 -7.82
N VAL A 6 5.06 -14.23 -8.43
CA VAL A 6 3.76 -13.87 -7.84
C VAL A 6 2.86 -15.09 -7.95
N ALA A 7 2.35 -15.57 -6.81
CA ALA A 7 1.38 -16.66 -6.79
C ALA A 7 0.06 -16.21 -7.45
N GLU A 8 -0.66 -17.12 -8.10
CA GLU A 8 -1.90 -16.80 -8.84
C GLU A 8 -2.98 -16.22 -7.93
N ASP A 9 -3.00 -16.59 -6.66
CA ASP A 9 -3.93 -16.14 -5.62
C ASP A 9 -3.40 -14.95 -4.80
N SER A 10 -2.26 -14.38 -5.17
CA SER A 10 -1.67 -13.25 -4.46
C SER A 10 -2.54 -12.00 -4.59
N ASP A 11 -2.78 -11.33 -3.45
CA ASP A 11 -3.38 -10.00 -3.39
C ASP A 11 -2.51 -8.91 -4.03
N PHE A 12 -1.23 -9.20 -4.31
CA PHE A 12 -0.24 -8.21 -4.76
C PHE A 12 0.35 -8.54 -6.15
N PRO A 13 -0.46 -8.63 -7.21
CA PRO A 13 0.06 -8.74 -8.57
C PRO A 13 0.70 -7.43 -9.03
N ILE A 14 1.48 -7.50 -10.12
CA ILE A 14 2.07 -6.33 -10.79
C ILE A 14 1.03 -5.28 -11.24
N HIS A 15 -0.25 -5.66 -11.30
CA HIS A 15 -1.35 -4.76 -11.63
C HIS A 15 -1.91 -4.00 -10.42
N ASN A 16 -1.63 -4.43 -9.18
CA ASN A 16 -2.12 -3.80 -7.96
C ASN A 16 -1.14 -2.72 -7.46
N LEU A 17 0.10 -3.13 -7.12
CA LEU A 17 1.18 -2.26 -6.62
C LEU A 17 0.71 -1.25 -5.56
N PRO A 18 0.20 -1.70 -4.40
CA PRO A 18 -0.20 -0.80 -3.33
C PRO A 18 1.02 -0.20 -2.62
N TYR A 19 0.88 1.05 -2.20
CA TYR A 19 1.90 1.77 -1.43
C TYR A 19 1.65 1.59 0.06
N GLY A 20 2.72 1.41 0.83
CA GLY A 20 2.65 1.31 2.29
C GLY A 20 3.90 1.87 2.96
N VAL A 21 3.83 1.98 4.28
CA VAL A 21 4.99 2.34 5.11
C VAL A 21 5.37 1.11 5.93
N PHE A 22 6.65 0.77 5.91
CA PHE A 22 7.17 -0.38 6.63
C PHE A 22 8.50 -0.05 7.31
N SER A 23 8.93 -0.93 8.20
CA SER A 23 10.28 -0.96 8.76
C SER A 23 10.73 -2.41 8.91
N THR A 24 12.00 -2.64 9.23
CA THR A 24 12.52 -3.97 9.54
C THR A 24 13.27 -3.94 10.86
N ARG A 25 13.55 -5.12 11.44
CA ARG A 25 14.39 -5.21 12.64
C ARG A 25 15.79 -4.64 12.42
N GLY A 26 16.34 -4.78 11.20
CA GLY A 26 17.66 -4.25 10.83
C GLY A 26 17.68 -2.75 10.53
N ASP A 27 16.55 -2.17 10.10
CA ASP A 27 16.40 -0.72 9.93
C ASP A 27 15.02 -0.30 10.46
N PRO A 28 14.96 0.23 11.70
CA PRO A 28 13.71 0.58 12.35
C PRO A 28 13.08 1.86 11.79
N ARG A 29 13.74 2.57 10.87
CA ARG A 29 13.20 3.79 10.29
C ARG A 29 12.02 3.45 9.36
N PRO A 30 10.84 4.06 9.58
CA PRO A 30 9.70 3.91 8.67
C PRO A 30 10.05 4.46 7.28
N ARG A 31 9.72 3.69 6.25
CA ARG A 31 10.01 4.03 4.86
C ARG A 31 8.94 3.50 3.92
N ILE A 32 8.86 4.13 2.75
CA ILE A 32 7.81 3.85 1.77
C ILE A 32 8.21 2.63 0.94
N GLY A 33 7.29 1.68 0.82
CA GLY A 33 7.45 0.50 -0.01
C GLY A 33 6.22 0.22 -0.87
N VAL A 34 6.41 -0.65 -1.87
CA VAL A 34 5.35 -1.17 -2.73
C VAL A 34 5.31 -2.69 -2.64
N ALA A 35 4.14 -3.26 -2.37
CA ALA A 35 3.99 -4.71 -2.30
C ALA A 35 3.94 -5.35 -3.69
N ILE A 36 4.64 -6.46 -3.86
CA ILE A 36 4.65 -7.30 -5.08
C ILE A 36 4.92 -8.75 -4.68
N GLY A 37 3.95 -9.65 -4.94
CA GLY A 37 4.01 -11.03 -4.45
C GLY A 37 4.11 -11.07 -2.91
N ASP A 38 5.12 -11.76 -2.40
CA ASP A 38 5.50 -11.86 -0.98
C ASP A 38 6.60 -10.86 -0.56
N GLN A 39 6.97 -9.95 -1.46
CA GLN A 39 8.06 -8.99 -1.29
C GLN A 39 7.52 -7.56 -1.18
N ILE A 40 8.34 -6.68 -0.62
CA ILE A 40 8.17 -5.23 -0.58
C ILE A 40 9.35 -4.62 -1.32
N LEU A 41 9.07 -3.82 -2.34
CA LEU A 41 10.05 -2.98 -3.03
C LEU A 41 10.22 -1.67 -2.25
N ASP A 42 11.40 -1.44 -1.69
CA ASP A 42 11.76 -0.24 -0.96
C ASP A 42 12.01 0.94 -1.90
N LEU A 43 11.11 1.92 -1.89
CA LEU A 43 11.20 3.07 -2.80
C LEU A 43 12.36 4.01 -2.45
N SER A 44 12.82 4.04 -1.20
CA SER A 44 13.93 4.90 -0.79
C SER A 44 15.25 4.49 -1.45
N ILE A 45 15.42 3.18 -1.70
CA ILE A 45 16.58 2.59 -2.37
C ILE A 45 16.57 2.92 -3.87
N ILE A 46 15.40 2.83 -4.52
CA ILE A 46 15.27 3.01 -5.98
C ILE A 46 14.84 4.42 -6.41
N LYS A 47 14.67 5.37 -5.49
CA LYS A 47 14.18 6.74 -5.78
C LYS A 47 14.93 7.45 -6.90
N HIS A 48 16.24 7.19 -7.01
CA HIS A 48 17.13 7.80 -8.01
C HIS A 48 16.82 7.32 -9.44
N LEU A 49 16.09 6.21 -9.59
CA LEU A 49 15.65 5.69 -10.87
C LEU A 49 14.42 6.42 -11.42
N PHE A 50 13.70 7.19 -10.59
CA PHE A 50 12.55 7.99 -11.01
C PHE A 50 13.02 9.26 -11.73
N THR A 51 13.28 9.12 -13.04
CA THR A 51 13.81 10.19 -13.91
C THR A 51 12.73 10.83 -14.80
N GLY A 52 11.45 10.66 -14.47
CA GLY A 52 10.35 11.23 -15.24
C GLY A 52 10.16 12.74 -15.01
N PRO A 53 9.27 13.38 -15.78
CA PRO A 53 9.12 14.84 -15.79
C PRO A 53 8.69 15.42 -14.44
N VAL A 54 7.89 14.70 -13.66
CA VAL A 54 7.41 15.16 -12.35
C VAL A 54 8.33 14.67 -11.23
N LEU A 55 8.59 13.37 -11.16
CA LEU A 55 9.26 12.77 -10.00
C LEU A 55 10.76 13.05 -9.96
N SER A 56 11.39 13.39 -11.08
CA SER A 56 12.83 13.74 -11.09
C SER A 56 13.19 14.90 -10.16
N LYS A 57 12.25 15.82 -9.90
CA LYS A 57 12.44 16.98 -9.01
C LYS A 57 11.95 16.72 -7.57
N HIS A 58 11.30 15.59 -7.32
CA HIS A 58 10.61 15.28 -6.07
C HIS A 58 10.94 13.86 -5.55
N GLN A 59 12.14 13.36 -5.83
CA GLN A 59 12.56 12.00 -5.41
C GLN A 59 12.67 11.87 -3.89
N ASP A 60 12.85 12.99 -3.17
CA ASP A 60 12.96 13.08 -1.73
C ASP A 60 11.67 12.66 -1.00
N VAL A 61 10.51 12.69 -1.67
CA VAL A 61 9.25 12.20 -1.09
C VAL A 61 9.31 10.73 -0.71
N PHE A 62 10.14 9.92 -1.39
CA PHE A 62 10.31 8.49 -1.09
C PHE A 62 11.22 8.21 0.11
N ASN A 63 11.86 9.24 0.67
CA ASN A 63 12.59 9.16 1.94
C ASN A 63 11.71 9.47 3.16
N GLN A 64 10.47 9.92 2.95
CA GLN A 64 9.60 10.36 4.04
C GLN A 64 9.09 9.16 4.84
N PRO A 65 8.86 9.32 6.15
CA PRO A 65 8.32 8.25 7.00
C PRO A 65 6.82 7.98 6.75
N THR A 66 6.16 8.80 5.92
CA THR A 66 4.73 8.69 5.59
C THR A 66 4.48 9.05 4.13
N LEU A 67 3.36 8.60 3.56
CA LEU A 67 2.96 8.88 2.18
C LEU A 67 2.46 10.31 1.95
N ASN A 68 2.27 11.13 2.99
CA ASN A 68 1.64 12.46 2.89
C ASN A 68 2.29 13.35 1.81
N SER A 69 3.62 13.42 1.75
CA SER A 69 4.32 14.24 0.75
C SER A 69 4.12 13.72 -0.68
N PHE A 70 4.15 12.40 -0.86
CA PHE A 70 3.89 11.78 -2.16
C PHE A 70 2.42 11.94 -2.59
N MET A 71 1.47 11.83 -1.66
CA MET A 71 0.07 12.15 -1.90
C MET A 71 -0.13 13.63 -2.27
N GLY A 72 0.64 14.53 -1.66
CA GLY A 72 0.60 15.96 -1.97
C GLY A 72 1.00 16.33 -3.40
N LEU A 73 1.79 15.50 -4.10
CA LEU A 73 2.20 15.73 -5.49
C LEU A 73 1.05 15.57 -6.51
N GLY A 74 -0.02 14.87 -6.12
CA GLY A 74 -1.22 14.69 -6.94
C GLY A 74 -1.09 13.67 -8.08
N GLN A 75 -2.15 13.60 -8.88
CA GLN A 75 -2.41 12.48 -9.80
C GLN A 75 -1.33 12.28 -10.87
N ALA A 76 -0.69 13.36 -11.35
CA ALA A 76 0.36 13.26 -12.37
C ALA A 76 1.56 12.46 -11.85
N ALA A 77 2.01 12.74 -10.62
CA ALA A 77 3.09 12.03 -9.97
C ALA A 77 2.72 10.56 -9.70
N TRP A 78 1.48 10.29 -9.28
CA TRP A 78 1.04 8.91 -8.99
C TRP A 78 0.98 8.05 -10.25
N LYS A 79 0.47 8.61 -11.37
CA LYS A 79 0.45 7.93 -12.66
C LYS A 79 1.87 7.66 -13.16
N GLU A 80 2.75 8.64 -13.07
CA GLU A 80 4.16 8.50 -13.43
C GLU A 80 4.83 7.40 -12.60
N ALA A 81 4.66 7.42 -11.27
CA ALA A 81 5.23 6.40 -10.38
C ALA A 81 4.70 5.00 -10.73
N ARG A 82 3.39 4.85 -10.94
CA ARG A 82 2.77 3.55 -11.25
C ARG A 82 3.28 2.97 -12.56
N VAL A 83 3.30 3.77 -13.63
CA VAL A 83 3.80 3.34 -14.95
C VAL A 83 5.28 2.98 -14.85
N PHE A 84 6.07 3.80 -14.16
CA PHE A 84 7.49 3.54 -13.94
C PHE A 84 7.71 2.22 -13.20
N LEU A 85 7.00 1.97 -12.09
CA LEU A 85 7.13 0.75 -11.30
C LEU A 85 6.70 -0.50 -12.08
N GLN A 86 5.62 -0.42 -12.86
CA GLN A 86 5.20 -1.52 -13.73
C GLN A 86 6.26 -1.87 -14.77
N ASN A 87 6.87 -0.85 -15.38
CA ASN A 87 7.96 -1.05 -16.32
C ASN A 87 9.20 -1.59 -15.62
N LEU A 88 9.56 -1.07 -14.45
CA LEU A 88 10.73 -1.49 -13.69
C LEU A 88 10.65 -2.95 -13.24
N LEU A 89 9.44 -3.39 -12.84
CA LEU A 89 9.16 -4.75 -12.38
C LEU A 89 8.86 -5.74 -13.51
N SER A 90 8.77 -5.28 -14.75
CA SER A 90 8.51 -6.13 -15.92
C SER A 90 9.68 -7.06 -16.21
N VAL A 91 9.39 -8.29 -16.66
CA VAL A 91 10.41 -9.24 -17.14
C VAL A 91 11.30 -8.69 -18.26
N SER A 92 10.80 -7.73 -19.04
CA SER A 92 11.51 -7.12 -20.16
C SER A 92 12.52 -6.03 -19.75
N GLN A 93 12.49 -5.58 -18.49
CA GLN A 93 13.32 -4.47 -18.04
C GLN A 93 14.52 -4.97 -17.21
N ALA A 94 15.72 -4.77 -17.77
CA ALA A 94 16.98 -5.19 -17.16
C ALA A 94 17.40 -4.32 -15.96
N ARG A 95 16.97 -3.05 -15.92
CA ARG A 95 17.53 -2.03 -15.02
C ARG A 95 17.56 -2.40 -13.54
N LEU A 96 16.49 -3.03 -13.03
CA LEU A 96 16.45 -3.56 -11.64
C LEU A 96 16.60 -5.09 -11.59
N ARG A 97 16.24 -5.79 -12.68
CA ARG A 97 16.28 -7.25 -12.76
C ARG A 97 17.71 -7.78 -12.70
N ASP A 98 18.64 -7.16 -13.42
CA ASP A 98 20.01 -7.63 -13.65
C ASP A 98 21.02 -7.00 -12.67
N ASP A 99 20.67 -5.86 -12.06
CA ASP A 99 21.45 -5.27 -10.97
C ASP A 99 21.25 -6.04 -9.67
N THR A 100 22.10 -7.05 -9.47
CA THR A 100 21.98 -7.99 -8.36
C THR A 100 22.18 -7.32 -6.99
N GLU A 101 23.05 -6.32 -6.90
CA GLU A 101 23.33 -5.63 -5.64
C GLU A 101 22.18 -4.68 -5.28
N LEU A 102 21.69 -3.91 -6.25
CA LEU A 102 20.51 -3.07 -6.03
C LEU A 102 19.28 -3.92 -5.68
N ARG A 103 19.09 -5.06 -6.37
CA ARG A 103 17.96 -5.95 -6.14
C ARG A 103 17.96 -6.55 -4.73
N LYS A 104 19.12 -6.99 -4.22
CA LYS A 104 19.25 -7.50 -2.84
C LYS A 104 18.88 -6.46 -1.80
N CYS A 105 19.27 -5.20 -2.03
CA CYS A 105 18.99 -4.10 -1.11
C CYS A 105 17.55 -3.56 -1.24
N ALA A 106 16.96 -3.61 -2.43
CA ALA A 106 15.66 -3.00 -2.72
C ALA A 106 14.48 -3.90 -2.35
N PHE A 107 14.64 -5.22 -2.30
CA PHE A 107 13.54 -6.15 -1.98
C PHE A 107 13.66 -6.70 -0.56
N ILE A 108 12.57 -6.55 0.19
CA ILE A 108 12.44 -7.01 1.57
C ILE A 108 11.30 -8.03 1.62
N SER A 109 11.46 -9.13 2.35
CA SER A 109 10.36 -10.08 2.55
C SER A 109 9.27 -9.47 3.43
N GLN A 110 8.00 -9.58 3.03
CA GLN A 110 6.85 -9.10 3.81
C GLN A 110 6.83 -9.72 5.21
N ALA A 111 7.23 -10.99 5.34
CA ALA A 111 7.30 -11.68 6.64
C ALA A 111 8.32 -11.07 7.62
N SER A 112 9.32 -10.36 7.10
CA SER A 112 10.34 -9.68 7.90
C SER A 112 10.04 -8.20 8.17
N ALA A 113 8.97 -7.68 7.55
CA ALA A 113 8.58 -6.29 7.63
C ALA A 113 7.55 -6.06 8.74
N THR A 114 7.64 -4.90 9.39
CA THR A 114 6.60 -4.39 10.29
C THR A 114 5.93 -3.21 9.61
N MET A 115 4.62 -3.34 9.37
CA MET A 115 3.81 -2.31 8.71
C MET A 115 3.42 -1.19 9.69
N HIS A 116 3.40 0.03 9.18
CA HIS A 116 3.02 1.24 9.91
C HIS A 116 1.81 1.90 9.27
N LEU A 117 1.25 2.90 9.95
CA LEU A 117 0.23 3.75 9.35
C LEU A 117 0.79 4.43 8.08
N PRO A 118 0.08 4.33 6.94
CA PRO A 118 0.61 4.79 5.65
C PRO A 118 0.70 6.31 5.55
N ALA A 119 -0.12 7.03 6.30
CA ALA A 119 -0.16 8.49 6.32
C ALA A 119 -0.51 8.99 7.73
N THR A 120 -0.03 10.18 8.08
CA THR A 120 -0.52 10.92 9.23
C THR A 120 -1.95 11.36 8.94
N ILE A 121 -2.90 10.80 9.67
CA ILE A 121 -4.33 11.12 9.54
C ILE A 121 -4.60 12.40 10.35
N GLY A 122 -4.94 13.49 9.66
CA GLY A 122 -5.42 14.72 10.29
C GLY A 122 -6.86 14.56 10.77
N GLU A 123 -7.82 14.73 9.85
CA GLU A 123 -9.24 14.51 10.11
C GLU A 123 -9.78 13.40 9.19
N CYS A 124 -10.41 12.38 9.77
CA CYS A 124 -11.00 11.27 9.04
C CYS A 124 -12.51 11.51 8.86
N SER A 125 -12.93 11.90 7.66
CA SER A 125 -14.35 12.00 7.30
C SER A 125 -14.83 10.66 6.75
N LEU A 126 -15.59 9.91 7.55
CA LEU A 126 -16.23 8.67 7.13
C LEU A 126 -17.44 8.99 6.22
N PHE A 127 -17.32 8.69 4.92
CA PHE A 127 -18.42 8.84 3.98
C PHE A 127 -19.15 7.50 3.81
N THR A 128 -20.26 7.30 4.53
CA THR A 128 -21.12 6.12 4.33
C THR A 128 -22.01 6.33 3.11
N LYS A 129 -21.52 6.01 1.91
CA LYS A 129 -22.36 5.92 0.71
C LYS A 129 -22.87 4.50 0.56
N ILE A 130 -23.95 4.17 1.26
CA ILE A 130 -24.77 3.00 0.93
C ILE A 130 -26.03 3.52 0.25
N ARG A 131 -26.10 3.41 -1.07
CA ARG A 131 -27.36 3.62 -1.80
C ARG A 131 -28.15 2.33 -1.70
N THR A 132 -29.02 2.22 -0.70
CA THR A 132 -29.99 1.11 -0.61
C THR A 132 -31.07 1.33 -1.67
N GLU A 133 -30.80 0.91 -2.88
CA GLU A 133 -31.78 0.94 -3.96
C GLU A 133 -31.79 -0.42 -4.66
N GLN A 134 -32.35 -1.42 -3.97
CA GLN A 134 -32.99 -2.63 -4.52
C GLN A 134 -33.32 -3.60 -3.36
N LEU A 135 -34.36 -3.31 -2.56
CA LEU A 135 -35.06 -4.32 -1.76
C LEU A 135 -36.57 -3.99 -1.69
N ARG A 136 -37.27 -4.10 -2.82
CA ARG A 136 -38.71 -4.36 -2.85
C ARG A 136 -38.97 -5.60 -3.68
N GLY A 137 -38.98 -6.75 -3.01
CA GLY A 137 -39.45 -8.02 -3.54
C GLY A 137 -39.82 -8.93 -2.38
N PRO A 138 -41.08 -9.39 -2.25
CA PRO A 138 -41.49 -10.24 -1.16
C PRO A 138 -41.11 -11.69 -1.45
N ARG A 139 -40.56 -12.34 -0.42
CA ARG A 139 -40.33 -13.79 -0.25
C ARG A 139 -39.04 -14.35 -0.86
N GLY A 140 -38.17 -14.82 0.04
CA GLY A 140 -37.17 -15.85 -0.25
C GLY A 140 -35.72 -15.39 -0.19
N LEU A 141 -35.17 -15.30 1.03
CA LEU A 141 -33.96 -16.03 1.43
C LEU A 141 -33.52 -15.56 2.83
N ALA A 142 -34.04 -16.24 3.85
CA ALA A 142 -33.36 -16.36 5.12
C ALA A 142 -32.07 -17.17 4.89
N ARG A 143 -30.97 -16.49 4.52
CA ARG A 143 -29.55 -16.95 4.54
C ARG A 143 -28.65 -15.87 3.93
N ARG A 144 -28.60 -14.68 4.53
CA ARG A 144 -27.53 -13.68 4.29
C ARG A 144 -27.58 -12.51 5.30
N LEU A 145 -27.87 -12.83 6.56
CA LEU A 145 -28.09 -11.84 7.62
C LEU A 145 -27.20 -12.12 8.85
N HIS A 146 -25.93 -12.47 8.60
CA HIS A 146 -24.91 -12.61 9.65
C HIS A 146 -23.56 -12.01 9.24
N ARG A 147 -23.51 -11.04 8.32
CA ARG A 147 -22.25 -10.46 7.83
C ARG A 147 -22.19 -8.94 7.70
N LEU A 148 -23.19 -8.23 8.22
CA LEU A 148 -23.16 -6.77 8.33
C LEU A 148 -23.63 -6.41 9.73
N LEU A 149 -22.70 -6.25 10.68
CA LEU A 149 -22.84 -5.39 11.86
C LEU A 149 -21.58 -5.32 12.77
N PHE A 150 -20.36 -5.45 12.21
CA PHE A 150 -19.14 -5.42 13.04
C PHE A 150 -18.11 -4.34 12.70
N LEU A 151 -18.47 -3.29 11.96
CA LEU A 151 -17.53 -2.20 11.64
C LEU A 151 -17.94 -0.80 12.14
N SER A 152 -19.03 -0.64 12.87
CA SER A 152 -19.44 0.71 13.34
C SER A 152 -18.95 1.10 14.74
N ALA A 153 -18.42 0.17 15.55
CA ALA A 153 -18.05 0.48 16.94
C ALA A 153 -16.55 0.80 17.17
N ALA A 154 -15.65 0.40 16.25
CA ALA A 154 -14.21 0.44 16.51
C ALA A 154 -13.58 1.85 16.44
N CYS A 155 -14.10 2.76 15.62
CA CYS A 155 -13.52 4.11 15.50
C CYS A 155 -13.98 5.10 16.57
N TYR A 156 -15.14 4.90 17.19
CA TYR A 156 -15.63 5.81 18.23
C TYR A 156 -14.99 5.55 19.61
N GLN A 157 -14.59 4.31 19.90
CA GLN A 157 -14.15 3.92 21.24
C GLN A 157 -12.68 4.24 21.55
N ARG A 158 -11.82 4.51 20.54
CA ARG A 158 -10.36 4.65 20.73
C ARG A 158 -9.88 6.07 21.05
N ARG A 159 -10.77 6.93 21.57
CA ARG A 159 -10.41 8.27 22.07
C ARG A 159 -10.38 8.37 23.61
N ASN A 160 -10.81 7.32 24.33
CA ASN A 160 -10.95 7.35 25.80
C ASN A 160 -10.22 6.25 26.59
N HIS A 161 -9.31 5.47 26.01
CA HIS A 161 -8.53 4.51 26.82
C HIS A 161 -7.04 4.47 26.49
N VAL A 162 -6.28 4.72 27.56
CA VAL A 162 -4.85 4.65 27.76
C VAL A 162 -4.32 3.21 27.60
N GLN A 163 -3.09 3.10 27.11
CA GLN A 163 -2.15 1.95 27.13
C GLN A 163 -2.64 0.58 26.64
N GLY A 164 -1.87 0.00 25.72
CA GLY A 164 -1.87 -1.44 25.47
C GLY A 164 -1.82 -1.78 23.99
N GLN A 165 -0.81 -2.57 23.65
CA GLN A 165 -0.64 -3.37 22.44
C GLN A 165 -1.95 -3.68 21.69
N GLY A 166 -1.99 -3.44 20.38
CA GLY A 166 -3.17 -3.77 19.58
C GLY A 166 -2.90 -3.73 18.09
N GLU A 167 -2.97 -4.92 17.49
CA GLU A 167 -2.86 -5.28 16.07
C GLU A 167 -3.50 -4.27 15.11
N CYS A 168 -2.83 -4.03 13.97
CA CYS A 168 -3.33 -3.19 12.89
C CYS A 168 -4.03 -4.05 11.83
N VAL A 169 -5.33 -3.80 11.70
CA VAL A 169 -6.22 -4.29 10.65
C VAL A 169 -5.89 -3.62 9.31
N ASP A 170 -5.77 -4.43 8.26
CA ASP A 170 -5.47 -4.05 6.87
C ASP A 170 -6.38 -2.93 6.34
N ALA A 171 -5.76 -1.81 5.97
CA ALA A 171 -6.40 -0.76 5.18
C ALA A 171 -6.07 -0.96 3.69
N LYS A 172 -6.86 -1.79 2.99
CA LYS A 172 -6.89 -1.82 1.52
C LYS A 172 -7.58 -0.54 1.03
N LEU A 173 -6.83 0.42 0.46
CA LEU A 173 -7.41 1.49 -0.34
C LEU A 173 -7.76 0.94 -1.72
N VAL A 174 -9.03 1.11 -2.10
CA VAL A 174 -9.70 0.69 -3.35
C VAL A 174 -9.09 1.36 -4.59
#